data_AF-A0A925F1E0-F1
#
_entry.id   AF-A0A925F1E0-F1
#
_cell.length_a   1.000
_cell.length_b   1.000
_cell.length_c   1.000
_cell.angle_alpha   90.00
_cell.angle_beta   90.00
_cell.angle_gamma   90.00
#
_symmetry.space_group_name_H-M   'P 1'
#
loop_
_entity.id
_entity.type
_entity.pdbx_description
1 polymer ?
#
loop_
_entity_poly.entity_id
_entity_poly.type
_entity_poly.pdbx_seq_one_letter_code
_entity_poly.pdbx_strand_id
1 'polypeptide(L)'
;MEQPWLNLKDYTPAEHIFFGTGCFLWIVVYYYTIRNIKKKQFIEVPFITVCGNIAWEFLWSWIFITNMGSLFVWGYRIWFFLDCFIVYGLFRYGYKQISIPALSKKSVPLIIFSVLSWGVMLYFYIKNYDAPISKMGAYSGFILNILISGLYITQFLRLNSPNLFSLPIAWCKGVGTLLISVFCFLHFSDWFLLSMCILNALLDGLYIYIFLNYKTTTPVPAVITSNLK
;
A
#
# COMPACT_ATOMS: atom_id res chain seq x y z
N MET A 1 2.15 6.82 29.79
CA MET A 1 3.59 6.52 29.83
C MET A 1 4.20 7.13 28.58
N GLU A 2 5.07 8.12 28.73
CA GLU A 2 5.78 8.69 27.59
C GLU A 2 6.63 7.58 26.96
N GLN A 3 6.39 7.28 25.68
CA GLN A 3 7.24 6.36 24.94
C GLN A 3 8.60 7.01 24.69
N PRO A 4 9.71 6.25 24.76
CA PRO A 4 11.00 6.77 24.35
C PRO A 4 10.95 7.22 22.89
N TRP A 5 11.88 8.10 22.49
CA TRP A 5 11.99 8.51 21.09
C TRP A 5 12.16 7.33 20.14
N LEU A 6 13.06 6.42 20.51
CA LEU A 6 13.30 5.12 19.88
C LEU A 6 13.32 4.05 20.97
N ASN A 7 12.71 2.89 20.72
CA ASN A 7 12.73 1.78 21.67
C ASN A 7 13.94 0.86 21.43
N LEU A 8 15.08 1.22 22.02
CA LEU A 8 16.31 0.42 21.93
C LEU A 8 16.33 -0.81 22.86
N LYS A 9 15.26 -1.04 23.62
CA LYS A 9 15.14 -2.20 24.52
C LYS A 9 14.61 -3.43 23.78
N ASP A 10 13.59 -3.23 22.96
CA ASP A 10 12.97 -4.30 22.17
C ASP A 10 13.56 -4.41 20.76
N TYR A 11 14.21 -3.36 20.27
CA TYR A 11 14.75 -3.29 18.90
C TYR A 11 16.18 -2.75 18.89
N THR A 12 17.04 -3.40 18.12
CA THR A 12 18.42 -3.00 17.83
C THR A 12 18.49 -1.73 16.95
N PRO A 13 19.63 -1.03 16.95
CA PRO A 13 19.84 0.08 16.01
C PRO A 13 19.73 -0.33 14.54
N ALA A 14 20.20 -1.53 14.18
CA ALA A 14 20.12 -2.05 12.82
C ALA A 14 18.66 -2.22 12.37
N GLU A 15 17.81 -2.81 13.23
CA GLU A 15 16.38 -2.97 12.96
C GLU A 15 15.69 -1.62 12.69
N HIS A 16 15.97 -0.61 13.52
CA HIS A 16 15.46 0.74 13.30
C HIS A 16 15.93 1.36 11.99
N ILE A 17 17.20 1.16 11.63
CA ILE A 17 17.76 1.69 10.37
C ILE A 17 17.08 1.04 9.17
N PHE A 18 16.95 -0.30 9.15
CA PHE A 18 16.29 -1.01 8.05
C PHE A 18 14.83 -0.61 7.93
N PHE A 19 14.08 -0.65 9.04
CA PHE A 19 12.68 -0.26 9.05
C PHE A 19 12.51 1.20 8.65
N GLY A 20 13.19 2.13 9.33
CA GLY A 20 13.10 3.57 9.09
C GLY A 20 13.51 4.00 7.68
N THR A 21 14.54 3.37 7.09
CA THR A 21 14.92 3.64 5.70
C THR A 21 13.86 3.15 4.73
N GLY A 22 13.28 1.96 4.97
CA GLY A 22 12.15 1.46 4.20
C GLY A 22 10.93 2.38 4.30
N CYS A 23 10.60 2.85 5.51
CA CYS A 23 9.56 3.85 5.76
C CYS A 23 9.80 5.14 4.95
N PHE A 24 11.03 5.64 4.95
CA PHE A 24 11.38 6.85 4.22
C PHE A 24 11.18 6.70 2.70
N LEU A 25 11.57 5.56 2.12
CA LEU A 25 11.32 5.28 0.70
C LEU A 25 9.83 5.22 0.38
N TRP A 26 9.00 4.75 1.31
CA TRP A 26 7.55 4.85 1.17
C TRP A 26 7.07 6.30 1.17
N ILE A 27 7.60 7.21 1.99
CA ILE A 27 7.27 8.65 1.89
C ILE A 27 7.54 9.19 0.47
N VAL A 28 8.63 8.75 -0.18
CA VAL A 28 8.92 9.08 -1.58
C VAL A 28 7.84 8.52 -2.52
N VAL A 29 7.37 7.29 -2.29
CA VAL A 29 6.22 6.69 -3.01
C VAL A 29 4.97 7.55 -2.87
N TYR A 30 4.60 7.96 -1.65
CA TYR A 30 3.45 8.83 -1.39
C TYR A 30 3.59 10.17 -2.13
N TYR A 31 4.77 10.80 -2.08
CA TYR A 31 5.04 12.06 -2.78
C TYR A 31 4.79 11.93 -4.29
N TYR A 32 5.39 10.94 -4.96
CA TYR A 32 5.18 10.73 -6.39
C TYR A 32 3.73 10.35 -6.71
N THR A 33 3.07 9.58 -5.84
CA THR A 33 1.68 9.17 -6.02
C THR A 33 0.76 10.38 -6.02
N ILE A 34 0.85 11.23 -5.00
CA ILE A 34 0.05 12.46 -4.87
C ILE A 34 0.33 13.42 -6.02
N ARG A 35 1.60 13.57 -6.41
CA ARG A 35 2.00 14.36 -7.59
C ARG A 35 1.38 13.81 -8.87
N ASN A 36 1.42 12.49 -9.09
CA ASN A 36 0.87 11.84 -10.27
C ASN A 36 -0.65 11.90 -10.33
N ILE A 37 -1.34 11.80 -9.19
CA ILE A 37 -2.78 12.01 -9.10
C ILE A 37 -3.15 13.39 -9.65
N LYS A 38 -2.42 14.45 -9.26
CA LYS A 38 -2.64 15.81 -9.77
C LYS A 38 -2.29 15.94 -11.26
N LYS A 39 -1.13 15.43 -11.68
CA LYS A 39 -0.60 15.61 -13.03
C LYS A 39 -1.33 14.77 -14.08
N LYS A 40 -1.59 13.50 -13.77
CA LYS A 40 -2.16 12.50 -14.70
C LYS A 40 -3.65 12.31 -14.52
N GLN A 41 -4.25 12.89 -13.47
CA GLN A 41 -5.68 12.73 -13.13
C GLN A 41 -6.08 11.25 -13.05
N PHE A 42 -5.17 10.45 -12.52
CA PHE A 42 -5.28 9.00 -12.40
C PHE A 42 -4.54 8.57 -11.14
N ILE A 43 -5.15 7.68 -10.37
CA ILE A 43 -4.52 7.04 -9.22
C ILE A 43 -3.92 5.72 -9.68
N GLU A 44 -2.60 5.56 -9.56
CA GLU A 44 -1.92 4.32 -9.97
C GLU A 44 -2.04 3.20 -8.95
N VAL A 45 -2.30 3.54 -7.68
CA VAL A 45 -2.52 2.57 -6.60
C VAL A 45 -3.88 1.88 -6.80
N PRO A 46 -3.98 0.54 -6.71
CA PRO A 46 -5.22 -0.19 -6.89
C PRO A 46 -6.33 0.22 -5.92
N PHE A 47 -7.53 0.42 -6.45
CA PHE A 47 -8.72 0.89 -5.76
C PHE A 47 -8.95 0.27 -4.38
N ILE A 48 -8.99 -1.06 -4.31
CA ILE A 48 -9.37 -1.78 -3.08
C ILE A 48 -8.29 -1.67 -2.01
N THR A 49 -7.04 -1.51 -2.45
CA THR A 49 -5.88 -1.43 -1.56
C THR A 49 -5.76 -0.07 -0.91
N VAL A 50 -6.12 1.01 -1.62
CA VAL A 50 -6.21 2.34 -1.01
C VAL A 50 -7.24 2.35 0.11
N CYS A 51 -8.39 1.68 -0.08
CA CYS A 51 -9.42 1.57 0.94
C CYS A 51 -8.94 0.80 2.19
N GLY A 52 -8.17 -0.29 1.99
CA GLY A 52 -7.56 -1.03 3.09
C GLY A 52 -6.45 -0.23 3.79
N ASN A 53 -5.63 0.48 3.03
CA ASN A 53 -4.48 1.24 3.53
C ASN A 53 -4.90 2.38 4.45
N ILE A 54 -5.88 3.20 4.05
CA ILE A 54 -6.38 4.29 4.92
C ILE A 54 -6.98 3.76 6.21
N ALA A 55 -7.69 2.62 6.16
CA ALA A 55 -8.24 1.98 7.34
C ALA A 55 -7.12 1.48 8.26
N TRP A 56 -6.09 0.86 7.69
CA TRP A 56 -4.93 0.37 8.43
C TRP A 56 -4.13 1.50 9.09
N GLU A 57 -3.83 2.56 8.34
CA GLU A 57 -3.11 3.73 8.84
C GLU A 57 -3.90 4.44 9.95
N PHE A 58 -5.23 4.53 9.84
CA PHE A 58 -6.06 5.06 10.91
C PHE A 58 -5.96 4.22 12.18
N LEU A 59 -6.07 2.89 12.05
CA LEU A 59 -6.01 1.96 13.17
C LEU A 59 -4.65 2.03 13.89
N TRP A 60 -3.53 2.02 13.17
CA TRP A 60 -2.18 2.08 13.76
C TRP A 60 -1.71 3.49 14.16
N SER A 61 -2.41 4.54 13.72
CA SER A 61 -2.13 5.92 14.15
C SER A 61 -2.82 6.29 15.46
N TRP A 62 -4.04 5.77 15.66
CA TRP A 62 -4.98 6.30 16.67
C TRP A 62 -5.55 5.25 17.63
N ILE A 63 -5.62 3.98 17.23
CA ILE A 63 -6.25 2.91 18.04
C ILE A 63 -5.19 1.99 18.64
N PHE A 64 -4.29 1.46 17.81
CA PHE A 64 -3.16 0.63 18.21
C PHE A 64 -1.91 1.47 18.15
N ILE A 65 -1.11 1.49 19.22
CA ILE A 65 0.12 2.29 19.28
C ILE A 65 1.30 1.33 19.18
N THR A 66 2.19 1.57 18.21
CA THR A 66 3.43 0.80 18.09
C THR A 66 4.33 0.97 19.32
N ASN A 67 5.09 -0.06 19.70
CA ASN A 67 6.13 0.03 20.73
C ASN A 67 7.51 0.43 20.17
N MET A 68 7.66 0.76 18.87
CA MET A 68 8.97 1.12 18.30
C MET A 68 9.50 2.50 18.76
N GLY A 69 8.68 3.28 19.46
CA GLY A 69 9.02 4.61 19.97
C GLY A 69 8.22 5.73 19.30
N SER A 70 8.25 6.91 19.92
CA SER A 70 7.41 8.04 19.52
C SER A 70 7.73 8.57 18.12
N LEU A 71 8.96 8.39 17.62
CA LEU A 71 9.30 8.69 16.22
C LEU A 71 8.37 7.94 15.24
N PHE A 72 8.21 6.63 15.42
CA PHE A 72 7.40 5.81 14.52
C PHE A 72 5.91 6.06 14.71
N VAL A 73 5.44 6.30 15.94
CA VAL A 73 4.05 6.70 16.22
C VAL A 73 3.68 7.94 15.40
N TRP A 74 4.55 8.96 15.38
CA TRP A 74 4.32 10.14 14.53
C TRP A 74 4.46 9.83 13.04
N GLY A 75 5.33 8.89 12.67
CA GLY A 75 5.43 8.35 11.30
C GLY A 75 4.08 7.83 10.77
N TYR A 76 3.42 6.93 11.51
CA TYR A 76 2.07 6.42 11.18
C TYR A 76 1.07 7.56 10.98
N ARG A 77 1.06 8.53 11.90
CA ARG A 77 0.14 9.68 11.81
C ARG A 77 0.38 10.53 10.57
N ILE A 78 1.64 10.77 10.22
CA ILE A 78 2.01 11.49 9.00
C ILE A 78 1.53 10.71 7.78
N TRP A 79 1.72 9.39 7.75
CA TRP A 79 1.21 8.55 6.66
C TRP A 79 -0.29 8.59 6.53
N PHE A 80 -1.04 8.49 7.64
CA PHE A 80 -2.48 8.64 7.62
C PHE A 80 -2.92 9.93 6.91
N PHE A 81 -2.27 11.07 7.20
CA PHE A 81 -2.57 12.33 6.49
C PHE A 81 -2.19 12.31 5.01
N LEU A 82 -1.06 11.69 4.64
CA LEU A 82 -0.69 11.49 3.24
C LEU A 82 -1.74 10.64 2.50
N ASP A 83 -2.25 9.61 3.17
CA ASP A 83 -3.27 8.72 2.67
C ASP A 83 -4.61 9.42 2.46
N CYS A 84 -4.98 10.41 3.29
CA CYS A 84 -6.15 11.25 3.04
C CYS A 84 -6.09 11.93 1.67
N PHE A 85 -4.91 12.37 1.21
CA PHE A 85 -4.75 12.94 -0.14
C PHE A 85 -4.89 11.89 -1.24
N ILE A 86 -4.41 10.67 -1.00
CA ILE A 86 -4.55 9.56 -1.94
C ILE A 86 -6.03 9.14 -2.05
N VAL A 87 -6.73 9.02 -0.93
CA VAL A 87 -8.17 8.73 -0.86
C VAL A 87 -8.99 9.82 -1.55
N TYR A 88 -8.63 11.09 -1.38
CA TYR A 88 -9.25 12.17 -2.16
C TYR A 88 -9.06 11.95 -3.68
N GLY A 89 -7.86 11.56 -4.10
CA GLY A 89 -7.58 11.15 -5.48
C GLY A 89 -8.41 9.94 -5.93
N LEU A 90 -8.65 8.98 -5.04
CA LEU A 90 -9.49 7.81 -5.29
C LEU A 90 -10.96 8.20 -5.52
N PHE A 91 -11.53 9.07 -4.69
CA PHE A 91 -12.89 9.57 -4.89
C PHE A 91 -13.02 10.32 -6.23
N ARG A 92 -11.98 11.05 -6.63
CA ARG A 92 -12.01 11.86 -7.85
C ARG A 92 -11.73 11.09 -9.13
N TYR A 93 -10.84 10.09 -9.10
CA TYR A 93 -10.33 9.43 -10.30
C TYR A 93 -10.36 7.89 -10.26
N GLY A 94 -10.73 7.28 -9.12
CA GLY A 94 -10.74 5.82 -8.93
C GLY A 94 -11.69 5.08 -9.88
N TYR A 95 -12.76 5.75 -10.35
CA TYR A 95 -13.69 5.20 -11.33
C TYR A 95 -13.00 4.79 -12.65
N LYS A 96 -11.87 5.42 -13.00
CA LYS A 96 -11.06 5.11 -14.19
C LYS A 96 -10.36 3.75 -14.11
N GLN A 97 -10.28 3.15 -12.92
CA GLN A 97 -9.71 1.82 -12.72
C GLN A 97 -10.74 0.70 -12.88
N ILE A 98 -12.04 1.01 -12.89
CA ILE A 98 -13.13 0.04 -12.90
C ILE A 98 -13.58 -0.18 -14.35
N SER A 99 -13.32 -1.37 -14.89
CA SER A 99 -13.69 -1.73 -16.26
C SER A 99 -15.19 -2.01 -16.45
N ILE A 100 -15.92 -2.30 -15.36
CA ILE A 100 -17.35 -2.63 -15.40
C ILE A 100 -18.17 -1.32 -15.29
N PRO A 101 -18.90 -0.88 -16.35
CA PRO A 101 -19.55 0.44 -16.36
C PRO A 101 -20.55 0.65 -15.23
N ALA A 102 -21.31 -0.39 -14.88
CA ALA A 102 -22.29 -0.35 -13.78
C ALA A 102 -21.64 -0.07 -12.41
N LEU A 103 -20.44 -0.59 -12.19
CA LEU A 103 -19.68 -0.37 -10.95
C LEU A 103 -18.92 0.97 -11.00
N SER A 104 -18.42 1.39 -12.16
CA SER A 104 -17.70 2.67 -12.32
C SER A 104 -18.57 3.86 -11.91
N LYS A 105 -19.86 3.85 -12.33
CA LYS A 105 -20.86 4.87 -11.92
C LYS A 105 -21.15 4.85 -10.41
N LYS A 106 -20.93 3.73 -9.74
CA LYS A 106 -21.12 3.53 -8.29
C LYS A 106 -19.80 3.53 -7.52
N SER A 107 -18.73 4.12 -8.08
CA SER A 107 -17.40 4.13 -7.46
C SER A 107 -17.42 4.74 -6.05
N VAL A 108 -18.07 5.87 -5.84
CA VAL A 108 -18.14 6.53 -4.52
C VAL A 108 -18.75 5.63 -3.43
N PRO A 109 -19.99 5.10 -3.57
CA PRO A 109 -20.54 4.21 -2.54
C PRO A 109 -19.71 2.93 -2.36
N LEU A 110 -19.07 2.42 -3.42
CA LEU A 110 -18.14 1.29 -3.31
C LEU A 110 -16.90 1.64 -2.48
N ILE A 111 -16.34 2.84 -2.62
CA ILE A 111 -15.19 3.30 -1.81
C ILE A 111 -15.60 3.33 -0.34
N ILE A 112 -16.72 3.99 -0.03
CA ILE A 112 -17.21 4.14 1.35
C ILE A 112 -17.44 2.77 1.97
N PHE A 113 -18.17 1.89 1.27
CA PHE A 113 -18.40 0.53 1.72
C PHE A 113 -17.09 -0.22 1.96
N SER A 114 -16.15 -0.14 1.01
CA SER A 114 -14.85 -0.83 1.13
C SER A 114 -14.05 -0.35 2.34
N VAL A 115 -13.96 0.97 2.57
CA VAL A 115 -13.23 1.54 3.71
C VAL A 115 -13.85 1.07 5.03
N LEU A 116 -15.18 1.09 5.14
CA LEU A 116 -15.88 0.64 6.35
C LEU A 116 -15.69 -0.86 6.59
N SER A 117 -15.83 -1.69 5.55
CA SER A 117 -15.62 -3.13 5.65
C SER A 117 -14.18 -3.49 6.03
N TRP A 118 -13.19 -2.83 5.40
CA TRP A 118 -11.79 -2.98 5.76
C TRP A 118 -11.52 -2.54 7.19
N GLY A 119 -12.09 -1.41 7.64
CA GLY A 119 -11.93 -0.92 9.00
C GLY A 119 -12.40 -1.91 10.06
N VAL A 120 -13.60 -2.49 9.88
CA VAL A 120 -14.12 -3.51 10.81
C VAL A 120 -13.25 -4.77 10.80
N MET A 121 -12.93 -5.28 9.61
CA MET A 121 -12.15 -6.52 9.47
C MET A 121 -10.73 -6.37 10.04
N LEU A 122 -10.04 -5.28 9.70
CA LEU A 122 -8.69 -4.99 10.19
C LEU A 122 -8.67 -4.73 11.68
N TYR A 123 -9.69 -4.06 12.24
CA TYR A 123 -9.74 -3.83 13.68
C TYR A 123 -9.69 -5.16 14.46
N PHE A 124 -10.55 -6.13 14.10
CA PHE A 124 -10.56 -7.42 14.77
C PHE A 124 -9.33 -8.25 14.46
N TYR A 125 -8.82 -8.21 13.22
CA TYR A 125 -7.60 -8.91 12.87
C TYR A 125 -6.40 -8.37 13.66
N ILE A 126 -6.22 -7.05 13.69
CA ILE A 126 -5.11 -6.41 14.38
C ILE A 126 -5.20 -6.67 15.88
N LYS A 127 -6.38 -6.50 16.49
CA LYS A 127 -6.59 -6.71 17.92
C LYS A 127 -6.21 -8.12 18.37
N ASN A 128 -6.56 -9.14 17.58
CA ASN A 128 -6.46 -10.53 18.00
C ASN A 128 -5.16 -11.21 17.54
N TYR A 129 -4.62 -10.82 16.39
CA TYR A 129 -3.53 -11.56 15.73
C TYR A 129 -2.28 -10.75 15.45
N ASP A 130 -2.37 -9.41 15.34
CA ASP A 130 -1.22 -8.60 14.95
C ASP A 130 -0.63 -7.81 16.12
N ALA A 131 -1.42 -6.93 16.74
CA ALA A 131 -0.95 -6.08 17.84
C ALA A 131 -0.39 -6.86 19.05
N PRO A 132 -0.97 -8.02 19.46
CA PRO A 132 -0.39 -8.80 20.55
C PRO A 132 0.97 -9.42 20.22
N ILE A 133 1.27 -9.66 18.93
CA ILE A 133 2.44 -10.39 18.48
C ILE A 133 3.50 -9.43 17.93
N SER A 134 3.18 -8.70 16.86
CA SER A 134 4.14 -7.82 16.20
C SER A 134 4.34 -6.49 16.92
N LYS A 135 3.30 -6.02 17.62
CA LYS A 135 3.23 -4.69 18.25
C LYS A 135 3.47 -3.51 17.29
N MET A 136 3.52 -3.74 15.97
CA MET A 136 3.83 -2.71 14.97
C MET A 136 3.05 -2.86 13.66
N GLY A 137 2.15 -3.83 13.55
CA GLY A 137 1.35 -4.02 12.35
C GLY A 137 2.03 -4.82 11.26
N ALA A 138 3.04 -5.63 11.60
CA ALA A 138 3.80 -6.39 10.61
C ALA A 138 2.90 -7.28 9.74
N TYR A 139 2.01 -8.05 10.37
CA TYR A 139 1.21 -9.05 9.67
C TYR A 139 0.14 -8.40 8.79
N SER A 140 -0.66 -7.50 9.35
CA SER A 140 -1.71 -6.80 8.62
C SER A 140 -1.14 -5.88 7.54
N GLY A 141 0.00 -5.25 7.79
CA GLY A 141 0.72 -4.44 6.81
C GLY A 141 1.19 -5.28 5.62
N PHE A 142 1.84 -6.43 5.85
CA PHE A 142 2.29 -7.30 4.76
C PHE A 142 1.14 -7.95 3.99
N ILE A 143 0.02 -8.29 4.63
CA ILE A 143 -1.19 -8.76 3.93
C ILE A 143 -1.67 -7.69 2.92
N LEU A 144 -1.78 -6.44 3.36
CA LEU A 144 -2.17 -5.34 2.47
C LEU A 144 -1.12 -5.10 1.38
N ASN A 145 0.16 -5.17 1.71
CA ASN A 145 1.24 -4.90 0.77
C ASN A 145 1.33 -5.96 -0.34
N ILE A 146 1.11 -7.24 -0.02
CA ILE A 146 1.00 -8.31 -1.02
C ILE A 146 -0.15 -8.01 -1.99
N LEU A 147 -1.30 -7.56 -1.47
CA LEU A 147 -2.45 -7.17 -2.31
C LEU A 147 -2.08 -5.98 -3.21
N ILE A 148 -1.41 -4.95 -2.68
CA ILE A 148 -0.90 -3.81 -3.45
C ILE A 148 0.00 -4.31 -4.58
N SER A 149 1.01 -5.11 -4.25
CA SER A 149 2.04 -5.56 -5.19
C SER A 149 1.48 -6.47 -6.29
N GLY A 150 0.61 -7.42 -5.95
CA GLY A 150 -0.06 -8.26 -6.94
C GLY A 150 -1.01 -7.46 -7.84
N LEU A 151 -1.79 -6.54 -7.27
CA LEU A 151 -2.75 -5.76 -8.04
C LEU A 151 -2.09 -4.70 -8.94
N TYR A 152 -0.94 -4.16 -8.55
CA TYR A 152 -0.15 -3.27 -9.41
C TYR A 152 0.21 -3.94 -10.75
N ILE A 153 0.64 -5.20 -10.72
CA ILE A 153 0.98 -5.97 -11.93
C ILE A 153 -0.26 -6.10 -12.82
N THR A 154 -1.36 -6.61 -12.27
CA THR A 154 -2.58 -6.85 -13.05
C THR A 154 -3.15 -5.56 -13.62
N GLN A 155 -3.12 -4.47 -12.86
CA GLN A 155 -3.63 -3.18 -13.29
C GLN A 155 -2.76 -2.53 -14.37
N PHE A 156 -1.43 -2.64 -14.24
CA PHE A 156 -0.47 -2.16 -15.24
C PHE A 156 -0.68 -2.86 -16.58
N LEU A 157 -0.74 -4.19 -16.58
CA LEU A 157 -0.95 -4.99 -17.78
C LEU A 157 -2.33 -4.74 -18.41
N ARG A 158 -3.39 -4.66 -17.59
CA ARG A 158 -4.77 -4.46 -18.06
C ARG A 158 -4.97 -3.09 -18.71
N LEU A 159 -4.38 -2.03 -18.15
CA LEU A 159 -4.55 -0.67 -18.68
C LEU A 159 -3.68 -0.42 -19.92
N ASN A 160 -2.60 -1.20 -20.12
CA ASN A 160 -1.69 -1.10 -21.27
C ASN A 160 -1.29 0.36 -21.57
N SER A 161 -1.05 1.13 -20.52
CA SER A 161 -0.82 2.58 -20.57
C SER A 161 0.32 2.93 -19.62
N PRO A 162 1.58 2.61 -19.96
CA PRO A 162 2.72 2.76 -19.06
C PRO A 162 2.92 4.20 -18.59
N ASN A 163 2.50 5.19 -19.39
CA ASN A 163 2.52 6.61 -19.05
C ASN A 163 1.70 6.95 -17.79
N LEU A 164 0.71 6.13 -17.41
CA LEU A 164 -0.08 6.32 -16.19
C LEU A 164 0.69 5.93 -14.92
N PHE A 165 1.69 5.07 -15.02
CA PHE A 165 2.46 4.55 -13.88
C PHE A 165 3.84 5.21 -13.77
N SER A 166 4.54 4.93 -12.69
CA SER A 166 5.80 5.61 -12.35
C SER A 166 6.88 4.60 -11.99
N LEU A 167 7.94 4.56 -12.78
CA LEU A 167 9.11 3.72 -12.50
C LEU A 167 9.79 4.06 -11.16
N PRO A 168 9.93 5.35 -10.75
CA PRO A 168 10.39 5.68 -9.40
C PRO A 168 9.54 5.09 -8.29
N ILE A 169 8.22 5.02 -8.45
CA ILE A 169 7.32 4.39 -7.45
C ILE A 169 7.61 2.90 -7.40
N ALA A 170 7.73 2.21 -8.54
CA ALA A 170 8.05 0.78 -8.58
C ALA A 170 9.33 0.45 -7.79
N TRP A 171 10.41 1.18 -8.03
CA TRP A 171 11.69 0.99 -7.34
C TRP A 171 11.64 1.39 -5.86
N CYS A 172 11.12 2.57 -5.53
CA CYS A 172 11.07 3.02 -4.13
C CYS A 172 10.20 2.09 -3.28
N LYS A 173 9.07 1.63 -3.83
CA LYS A 173 8.17 0.68 -3.17
C LYS A 173 8.85 -0.68 -2.96
N GLY A 174 9.47 -1.21 -4.02
CA GLY A 174 10.14 -2.52 -3.97
C GLY A 174 11.33 -2.54 -3.02
N VAL A 175 12.24 -1.57 -3.15
CA VAL A 175 13.41 -1.46 -2.26
C VAL A 175 12.98 -1.12 -0.83
N GLY A 176 12.02 -0.19 -0.67
CA GLY A 176 11.51 0.18 0.65
C GLY A 176 10.90 -1.00 1.39
N THR A 177 10.08 -1.80 0.71
CA THR A 177 9.50 -3.00 1.31
C THR A 177 10.54 -4.10 1.52
N LEU A 178 11.53 -4.24 0.64
CA LEU A 178 12.63 -5.19 0.86
C LEU A 178 13.42 -4.87 2.14
N LEU A 179 13.69 -3.59 2.43
CA LEU A 179 14.35 -3.18 3.67
C LEU A 179 13.50 -3.49 4.91
N ILE A 180 12.17 -3.28 4.82
CA ILE A 180 11.23 -3.68 5.88
C ILE A 180 11.21 -5.21 6.04
N SER A 181 11.26 -5.96 4.94
CA SER A 181 11.39 -7.42 4.97
C SER A 181 12.68 -7.85 5.67
N VAL A 182 13.82 -7.21 5.39
CA VAL A 182 15.09 -7.49 6.09
C VAL A 182 14.94 -7.24 7.58
N PHE A 183 14.32 -6.13 7.99
CA PHE A 183 13.96 -5.91 9.39
C PHE A 183 13.12 -7.07 9.96
N CYS A 184 12.11 -7.55 9.23
CA CYS A 184 11.30 -8.68 9.69
C CYS A 184 12.10 -9.97 9.86
N PHE A 185 13.07 -10.26 8.98
CA PHE A 185 13.98 -11.41 9.12
C PHE A 185 14.95 -11.27 10.30
N LEU A 186 15.30 -10.04 10.70
CA LEU A 186 16.14 -9.80 11.87
C LEU A 186 15.35 -9.95 13.18
N HIS A 187 14.09 -9.54 13.19
CA HIS A 187 13.28 -9.43 14.40
C HIS A 187 12.38 -10.64 14.68
N PHE A 188 11.80 -11.25 13.64
CA PHE A 188 10.79 -12.28 13.77
C PHE A 188 11.28 -13.64 13.29
N SER A 189 10.80 -14.71 13.94
CA SER A 189 11.04 -16.10 13.56
C SER A 189 9.80 -16.80 13.00
N ASP A 190 8.68 -16.08 12.83
CA ASP A 190 7.42 -16.63 12.34
C ASP A 190 7.44 -16.75 10.81
N TRP A 191 7.44 -18.00 10.33
CA TRP A 191 7.46 -18.32 8.91
C TRP A 191 6.23 -17.83 8.14
N PHE A 192 5.09 -17.61 8.77
CA PHE A 192 3.95 -16.99 8.10
C PHE A 192 4.29 -15.55 7.67
N LEU A 193 4.85 -14.74 8.58
CA LEU A 193 5.30 -13.39 8.25
C LEU A 193 6.47 -13.40 7.26
N LEU A 194 7.47 -14.25 7.47
CA LEU A 194 8.65 -14.29 6.61
C LEU A 194 8.34 -14.78 5.19
N SER A 195 7.40 -15.72 5.02
CA SER A 195 6.93 -16.13 3.69
C SER A 195 6.17 -15.01 2.98
N MET A 196 5.40 -14.19 3.70
CA MET A 196 4.79 -12.97 3.14
C MET A 196 5.84 -11.95 2.69
N CYS A 197 6.93 -11.78 3.45
CA CYS A 197 8.05 -10.93 3.09
C CYS A 197 8.70 -11.37 1.76
N ILE A 198 8.94 -12.68 1.60
CA ILE A 198 9.49 -13.27 0.38
C ILE A 198 8.53 -13.06 -0.79
N LEU A 199 7.25 -13.41 -0.60
CA LEU A 199 6.24 -13.27 -1.65
C LEU A 199 6.13 -11.82 -2.13
N ASN A 200 6.09 -10.86 -1.20
CA ASN A 200 6.03 -9.45 -1.60
C ASN A 200 7.27 -9.02 -2.39
N ALA A 201 8.48 -9.42 -1.95
CA ALA A 201 9.72 -9.12 -2.68
C ALA A 201 9.71 -9.71 -4.10
N LEU A 202 9.20 -10.94 -4.27
CA LEU A 202 9.04 -11.56 -5.59
C LEU A 202 8.03 -10.81 -6.47
N LEU A 203 6.90 -10.39 -5.92
CA LEU A 203 5.89 -9.61 -6.64
C LEU A 203 6.45 -8.24 -7.07
N ASP A 204 7.18 -7.56 -6.20
CA ASP A 204 7.80 -6.27 -6.53
C ASP A 204 8.91 -6.40 -7.57
N GLY A 205 9.77 -7.42 -7.44
CA GLY A 205 10.78 -7.74 -8.44
C GLY A 205 10.16 -8.06 -9.80
N LEU A 206 9.08 -8.86 -9.80
CA LEU A 206 8.32 -9.17 -11.01
C LEU A 206 7.68 -7.92 -11.64
N TYR A 207 7.09 -7.03 -10.83
CA TYR A 207 6.51 -5.79 -11.32
C TYR A 207 7.56 -4.89 -11.97
N ILE A 208 8.72 -4.70 -11.32
CA ILE A 208 9.84 -3.92 -11.87
C ILE A 208 10.33 -4.54 -13.18
N TYR A 209 10.53 -5.86 -13.21
CA TYR A 209 10.95 -6.58 -14.42
C TYR A 209 9.95 -6.38 -15.57
N ILE A 210 8.65 -6.55 -15.32
CA ILE A 210 7.61 -6.33 -16.31
C ILE A 210 7.64 -4.88 -16.80
N PHE A 211 7.71 -3.90 -15.91
CA PHE A 211 7.72 -2.49 -16.25
C PHE A 211 8.88 -2.14 -17.20
N LEU A 212 10.09 -2.59 -16.88
CA LEU A 212 11.30 -2.31 -17.67
C LEU A 212 11.27 -2.93 -19.07
N ASN A 213 10.63 -4.10 -19.21
CA ASN A 213 10.55 -4.82 -20.47
C ASN A 213 9.24 -4.57 -21.24
N TYR A 214 8.36 -3.73 -20.70
CA TYR A 214 7.03 -3.53 -21.28
C TYR A 214 7.11 -2.76 -22.59
N LYS A 215 6.62 -3.39 -23.66
CA LYS A 215 6.35 -2.74 -24.93
C LYS A 215 4.85 -2.60 -25.06
N THR A 216 4.36 -1.38 -25.31
CA THR A 216 2.93 -1.15 -25.56
C THR A 216 2.47 -2.02 -26.71
N THR A 217 1.56 -2.94 -26.44
CA THR A 217 0.83 -3.64 -27.50
C THR A 217 -0.27 -2.69 -28.02
N THR A 218 -0.66 -2.83 -29.28
CA THR A 218 -1.81 -2.07 -29.81
C THR A 218 -2.99 -2.23 -28.85
N PRO A 219 -3.69 -1.15 -28.44
CA PRO A 219 -4.78 -1.25 -27.50
C PRO A 219 -5.77 -2.29 -28.02
N VAL A 220 -6.11 -3.29 -27.21
CA VAL A 220 -7.30 -4.11 -27.47
C VAL A 220 -8.45 -3.10 -27.54
N PRO A 221 -9.19 -3.02 -28.68
CA PRO A 221 -10.29 -2.09 -28.79
C PRO A 221 -11.17 -2.25 -27.57
N ALA A 222 -11.44 -1.15 -26.86
CA ALA A 222 -12.51 -1.13 -25.89
C ALA A 222 -13.72 -1.74 -26.60
N VAL A 223 -14.22 -2.87 -26.10
CA VAL A 223 -15.39 -3.54 -26.69
C VAL A 223 -16.43 -2.47 -26.89
N ILE A 224 -16.73 -2.23 -28.16
CA ILE A 224 -17.60 -1.19 -28.65
C ILE A 224 -18.95 -1.39 -27.94
N THR A 225 -19.28 -0.56 -26.95
CA THR A 225 -20.68 -0.41 -26.52
C THR A 225 -21.37 0.50 -27.53
N SER A 226 -21.54 -0.02 -28.75
CA SER A 226 -22.55 0.44 -29.69
C SER A 226 -23.85 -0.28 -29.35
N ASN A 227 -24.93 0.49 -29.34
CA ASN A 227 -26.32 0.08 -29.23
C ASN A 227 -26.78 -0.20 -27.81
N LEU A 228 -27.25 0.86 -27.15
CA LEU A 228 -28.62 0.92 -26.64
C LEU A 228 -29.05 2.40 -26.72
N LYS A 229 -29.89 2.68 -27.71
CA LYS A 229 -30.80 3.83 -27.70
C LYS A 229 -31.82 3.66 -26.58
#